data_AF-A0A8S3Z4S8-F1
#
_entry.id   AF-A0A8S3Z4S8-F1
#
_cell.length_a   1.000
_cell.length_b   1.000
_cell.length_c   1.000
_cell.angle_alpha   90.00
_cell.angle_beta   90.00
_cell.angle_gamma   90.00
#
_symmetry.space_group_name_H-M   'P 1'
#
loop_
_entity.id
_entity.type
_entity.pdbx_description
1 polymer ?
#
loop_
_entity_poly.entity_id
_entity_poly.type
_entity_poly.pdbx_seq_one_letter_code
_entity_poly.pdbx_strand_id
1 'polypeptide(L)' 'NCTCEPGWTGDDCSVDVDECSQHPCPDYRQCRNLNGSFECVCWSGLEISSNGTCQ' A
#
# COMPACT_ATOMS: atom_id res chain seq x y z
N ASN A 1 21.12 1.79 -17.42
CA ASN A 1 20.67 1.42 -16.07
C ASN A 1 19.96 2.64 -15.53
N CYS A 2 18.64 2.54 -15.38
CA CYS A 2 17.82 3.57 -14.77
C CYS A 2 17.76 3.29 -13.28
N THR A 3 18.08 4.28 -12.44
CA THR A 3 17.85 4.15 -10.99
C THR A 3 16.44 4.62 -10.72
N CYS A 4 15.55 3.69 -10.37
CA CYS A 4 14.17 4.02 -10.07
C CYS A 4 14.02 4.62 -8.68
N GLU A 5 13.07 5.55 -8.56
CA GLU A 5 12.61 6.04 -7.27
C GLU A 5 11.97 4.89 -6.47
N PRO A 6 11.95 4.97 -5.12
CA PRO A 6 11.26 3.99 -4.29
C PRO A 6 9.81 3.78 -4.75
N GLY A 7 9.37 2.53 -4.81
CA GLY A 7 8.04 2.14 -5.28
C GLY A 7 7.92 1.95 -6.81
N TRP A 8 9.01 2.10 -7.56
CA TRP A 8 9.02 1.90 -9.01
C TRP A 8 10.07 0.88 -9.45
N THR A 9 9.77 0.17 -10.54
CA THR A 9 10.61 -0.87 -11.13
C THR A 9 10.46 -0.92 -12.66
N GLY A 10 11.16 -1.85 -13.31
CA GLY A 10 11.25 -1.96 -14.76
C GLY A 10 12.42 -1.18 -15.36
N ASP A 11 12.68 -1.40 -16.65
CA ASP A 11 13.85 -0.83 -17.34
C ASP A 11 13.78 0.71 -17.47
N ASP A 12 12.57 1.27 -17.48
CA ASP A 12 12.27 2.69 -17.60
C ASP A 12 11.54 3.25 -16.37
N CYS A 13 11.47 2.49 -15.27
CA CYS A 13 10.76 2.87 -14.03
C CYS A 13 9.27 3.17 -14.23
N SER A 14 8.63 2.57 -15.25
CA SER A 14 7.20 2.72 -15.51
C SER A 14 6.32 1.71 -14.77
N VAL A 15 6.93 0.70 -14.15
CA VAL A 15 6.21 -0.37 -13.46
C VAL A 15 6.11 -0.03 -11.98
N ASP A 16 4.88 0.01 -11.49
CA ASP A 16 4.58 0.15 -10.07
C ASP A 16 5.03 -1.08 -9.30
N VAL A 17 5.66 -0.90 -8.14
CA VAL A 17 5.92 -2.01 -7.23
C VAL A 17 4.62 -2.35 -6.51
N ASP A 18 4.33 -3.64 -6.32
CA ASP A 18 3.24 -4.06 -5.44
C ASP A 18 3.75 -4.13 -4.00
N GLU A 19 3.70 -3.02 -3.27
CA GLU A 19 4.14 -2.98 -1.87
C GLU A 19 3.20 -3.79 -0.98
N CYS A 20 1.94 -4.02 -1.36
CA CYS A 20 1.01 -4.85 -0.60
C CYS A 20 1.48 -6.31 -0.50
N SER A 21 2.21 -6.80 -1.50
CA SER A 21 2.82 -8.14 -1.47
C SER A 21 3.96 -8.26 -0.45
N GLN A 22 4.59 -7.15 -0.07
CA GLN A 22 5.78 -7.12 0.81
C GLN A 22 5.46 -6.56 2.20
N HIS A 23 4.43 -5.73 2.32
CA HIS A 23 4.08 -4.98 3.52
C HIS A 23 2.63 -5.30 3.94
N PRO A 24 2.42 -6.39 4.69
CA PRO A 24 1.09 -6.74 5.18
C PRO A 24 0.56 -5.66 6.14
N CYS A 25 -0.71 -5.30 5.97
CA CYS A 25 -1.39 -4.34 6.84
C CYS A 25 -1.75 -4.92 8.21
N PRO A 26 -1.93 -4.08 9.23
CA PRO A 26 -2.45 -4.49 10.53
C PRO A 26 -3.86 -5.12 10.46
N ASP A 27 -4.28 -5.76 11.55
CA ASP A 27 -5.59 -6.39 11.64
C ASP A 27 -6.74 -5.46 11.25
N TYR A 28 -7.74 -6.03 10.60
CA TYR A 28 -8.95 -5.33 10.10
C TYR A 28 -8.68 -4.24 9.05
N ARG A 29 -7.47 -4.22 8.48
CA ARG A 29 -7.11 -3.36 7.34
C ARG A 29 -6.82 -4.19 6.11
N GLN A 30 -7.24 -3.69 4.96
CA GLN A 30 -6.81 -4.19 3.65
C GLN A 30 -5.74 -3.26 3.09
N CYS A 31 -4.75 -3.86 2.45
CA CYS A 31 -3.77 -3.11 1.70
C CYS A 31 -4.35 -2.66 0.37
N ARG A 32 -4.10 -1.41 -0.01
CA ARG A 32 -4.38 -0.87 -1.33
C ARG A 32 -3.06 -0.42 -1.95
N ASN A 33 -2.68 -1.05 -3.06
CA ASN A 33 -1.53 -0.62 -3.85
C ASN A 33 -1.86 0.70 -4.54
N LEU A 34 -0.91 1.64 -4.52
CA LEU A 34 -1.00 2.94 -5.15
C LEU A 34 0.24 3.14 -6.01
N ASN A 35 0.17 4.03 -6.99
CA ASN A 35 1.35 4.27 -7.81
C ASN A 35 2.50 4.88 -7.00
N GLY A 36 3.59 4.13 -6.82
CA GLY A 36 4.77 4.45 -6.04
C GLY A 36 4.58 4.34 -4.53
N SER A 37 3.50 3.73 -4.04
CA SER A 37 3.22 3.62 -2.61
C SER A 37 2.12 2.61 -2.26
N PHE A 38 1.79 2.50 -0.98
CA PHE A 38 0.63 1.74 -0.53
C PHE A 38 -0.04 2.42 0.66
N GLU A 39 -1.28 2.02 0.92
CA GLU A 39 -1.97 2.40 2.14
C GLU A 39 -2.76 1.24 2.74
N CYS A 40 -2.91 1.29 4.05
CA CYS A 40 -3.71 0.35 4.82
C CYS A 40 -5.03 1.00 5.24
N VAL A 41 -6.10 0.68 4.52
CA VAL A 41 -7.45 1.16 4.80
C VAL A 41 -8.25 0.11 5.56
N CYS A 42 -9.25 0.52 6.34
CA CYS A 42 -10.14 -0.43 7.00
C CYS A 42 -10.83 -1.35 5.99
N TRP A 43 -11.12 -2.59 6.39
CA TRP A 43 -11.96 -3.48 5.58
C TRP A 43 -13.29 -2.82 5.25
N SER A 44 -13.85 -3.15 4.10
CA SER A 44 -15.14 -2.62 3.67
C SER A 44 -16.20 -2.84 4.75
N GLY A 45 -16.77 -1.72 5.23
CA GLY A 45 -17.79 -1.72 6.28
C GLY A 45 -17.29 -1.40 7.68
N LEU A 46 -15.97 -1.27 7.89
CA LEU A 46 -15.39 -0.81 9.16
C LEU A 46 -15.02 0.67 9.10
N GLU A 47 -15.21 1.38 10.21
CA GLU A 47 -14.85 2.80 10.33
C GLU A 47 -13.62 2.96 11.22
N ILE A 48 -12.85 4.04 10.98
CA ILE A 48 -11.76 4.42 11.87
C ILE A 48 -12.40 4.97 13.15
N SER A 49 -12.18 4.29 14.27
CA SER A 49 -12.60 4.78 15.58
C SER A 49 -11.75 5.97 16.03
N SER A 50 -12.19 6.65 17.09
CA SER A 50 -11.44 7.76 17.71
C SER A 50 -10.03 7.39 18.21
N ASN A 51 -9.73 6.09 18.39
CA ASN A 51 -8.40 5.62 18.77
C ASN A 51 -7.51 5.24 17.56
N GLY A 52 -8.01 5.37 16.32
CA GLY A 52 -7.28 5.01 15.10
C GLY A 52 -7.36 3.54 14.68
N THR A 53 -8.16 2.70 15.35
CA THR A 53 -8.41 1.30 14.97
C THR A 53 -9.65 1.18 14.08
N CYS A 54 -9.64 0.19 13.20
CA CYS A 54 -10.84 -0.18 12.43
C CYS A 54 -11.75 -1.03 13.30
N GLN A 55 -13.05 -0.71 13.32
CA GLN A 55 -14.08 -1.43 14.08
C GLN A 55 -15.43 -1.42 13.34
#